data_AF-M6VFS4-F1
#
_entry.id   AF-M6VFS4-F1
#
_cell.length_a   1.000
_cell.length_b   1.000
_cell.length_c   1.000
_cell.angle_alpha   90.00
_cell.angle_beta   90.00
_cell.angle_gamma   90.00
#
_symmetry.space_group_name_H-M   'P 1'
#
loop_
_entity.id
_entity.type
_entity.pdbx_description
1 polymer ?
#
loop_
_entity_poly.entity_id
_entity_poly.type
_entity_poly.pdbx_seq_one_letter_code
_entity_poly.pdbx_strand_id
1 'polypeptide(L)'
;MAEQKETIDQVIKRRQHCLDTSESDRTLMIEYIREFVEAKRGNQIRLARESGIPQSKISNLLNKTGNPLGTEALIILSQTIKNVLQ
;
A
#
# COMPACT_ATOMS: atom_id res chain seq x y z
N MET A 1 12.69 36.59 -14.88
CA MET A 1 12.54 35.33 -14.13
C MET A 1 12.52 34.22 -15.18
N ALA A 2 13.58 33.44 -15.29
CA ALA A 2 13.72 32.47 -16.38
C ALA A 2 12.95 31.20 -16.05
N GLU A 3 11.87 30.94 -16.79
CA GLU A 3 11.18 29.66 -16.79
C GLU A 3 12.17 28.58 -17.24
N GLN A 4 12.56 27.70 -16.32
CA GLN A 4 13.37 26.53 -16.66
C GLN A 4 12.50 25.64 -17.55
N LYS A 5 12.79 25.65 -18.86
CA LYS A 5 12.25 24.69 -19.82
C LYS A 5 12.78 23.32 -19.43
N GLU A 6 11.97 22.60 -18.67
CA GLU A 6 12.29 21.28 -18.17
C GLU A 6 12.46 20.32 -19.34
N THR A 7 13.59 19.60 -19.39
CA THR A 7 13.85 18.67 -20.48
C THR A 7 13.06 17.37 -20.25
N ILE A 8 12.69 16.68 -21.34
CA ILE A 8 12.04 15.38 -21.25
C ILE A 8 12.86 14.40 -20.40
N ASP A 9 14.19 14.45 -20.47
CA ASP A 9 15.07 13.63 -19.62
C ASP A 9 14.91 13.90 -18.11
N GLN A 10 14.71 15.16 -17.72
CA GLN A 10 14.45 15.54 -16.32
C GLN A 10 13.06 15.08 -15.85
N VAL A 11 12.07 15.09 -16.74
CA VAL A 11 10.73 14.53 -16.47
C VAL A 11 10.82 13.01 -16.31
N ILE A 12 11.53 12.32 -17.20
CA ILE A 12 11.70 10.86 -17.16
C ILE A 12 12.42 10.44 -15.87
N LYS A 13 13.55 11.08 -15.52
CA LYS A 13 14.30 10.75 -14.30
C LYS A 13 13.48 10.91 -13.03
N ARG A 14 12.68 11.99 -12.92
CA ARG A 14 11.80 12.17 -11.75
C ARG A 14 10.67 11.15 -11.73
N ARG A 15 10.08 10.83 -12.89
CA ARG A 15 9.08 9.76 -12.99
C ARG A 15 9.65 8.41 -12.55
N GLN A 16 10.85 8.05 -13.00
CA GLN A 16 11.54 6.83 -12.59
C GLN A 16 11.79 6.81 -11.08
N HIS A 17 12.31 7.90 -10.51
CA HIS A 17 12.51 7.99 -9.07
C HIS A 17 11.19 7.87 -8.27
N CYS A 18 10.11 8.48 -8.74
CA CYS A 18 8.78 8.34 -8.14
C CYS A 18 8.23 6.91 -8.25
N LEU A 19 8.55 6.19 -9.33
CA LEU A 19 8.16 4.79 -9.48
C LEU A 19 8.94 3.88 -8.52
N ASP A 20 10.25 4.05 -8.43
CA ASP A 20 11.11 3.28 -7.53
C ASP A 20 10.66 3.44 -6.07
N THR A 21 10.41 4.69 -5.66
CA THR A 21 9.89 5.00 -4.32
C THR A 21 8.47 4.46 -4.11
N SER A 22 7.61 4.53 -5.13
CA SER A 22 6.27 3.95 -5.06
C SER A 22 6.30 2.42 -4.89
N GLU A 23 7.26 1.71 -5.47
CA GLU A 23 7.41 0.26 -5.30
C GLU A 23 7.93 -0.10 -3.90
N SER A 24 8.89 0.67 -3.37
CA SER A 24 9.36 0.48 -1.99
C SER A 24 8.27 0.77 -0.97
N ASP A 25 7.53 1.88 -1.13
CA ASP A 25 6.43 2.25 -0.25
C ASP A 25 5.31 1.20 -0.28
N ARG A 26 5.02 0.68 -1.48
CA ARG A 26 4.07 -0.41 -1.66
C ARG A 26 4.49 -1.65 -0.89
N THR A 27 5.77 -2.02 -0.96
CA THR A 27 6.31 -3.20 -0.25
C THR A 27 6.19 -3.03 1.27
N LEU A 28 6.58 -1.86 1.79
CA LEU A 28 6.47 -1.53 3.20
C LEU A 28 5.03 -1.61 3.71
N MET A 29 4.05 -1.09 2.96
CA MET A 29 2.64 -1.20 3.33
C MET A 29 2.16 -2.66 3.39
N ILE A 30 2.60 -3.50 2.46
CA ILE A 30 2.23 -4.92 2.45
C ILE A 30 2.80 -5.65 3.68
N GLU A 31 4.06 -5.38 4.02
CA GLU A 31 4.71 -5.93 5.21
C GLU A 31 3.99 -5.48 6.48
N TYR A 32 3.69 -4.18 6.60
CA TYR A 32 2.94 -3.64 7.72
C TYR A 32 1.56 -4.30 7.90
N ILE A 33 0.84 -4.52 6.79
CA ILE A 33 -0.47 -5.22 6.81
C ILE A 33 -0.29 -6.68 7.23
N ARG A 34 0.75 -7.36 6.75
CA ARG A 34 1.06 -8.75 7.10
C ARG A 34 1.35 -8.89 8.59
N GLU A 35 2.23 -8.07 9.13
CA GLU A 35 2.60 -8.07 10.55
C GLU A 35 1.36 -7.89 11.43
N PHE A 36 0.49 -6.93 11.10
CA PHE A 36 -0.74 -6.72 11.85
C PHE A 36 -1.67 -7.94 11.82
N VAL A 37 -1.87 -8.56 10.64
CA VAL A 37 -2.76 -9.71 10.52
C VAL A 37 -2.20 -10.93 11.25
N GLU A 38 -0.90 -11.18 11.15
CA GLU A 38 -0.24 -12.33 11.78
C GLU A 38 -0.13 -12.19 13.31
N ALA A 39 -0.13 -10.96 13.84
CA ALA A 39 -0.07 -10.72 15.28
C ALA A 39 -1.23 -11.34 16.08
N LYS A 40 -2.41 -11.51 15.49
CA LYS A 40 -3.57 -12.15 16.15
C LYS A 40 -4.55 -12.74 15.13
N ARG A 41 -4.99 -13.98 15.35
CA ARG A 41 -5.93 -14.73 14.48
C ARG A 41 -7.22 -13.98 14.09
N GLY A 42 -7.67 -13.01 14.90
CA GLY A 42 -8.85 -12.18 14.62
C GLY A 42 -8.59 -10.88 13.84
N ASN A 43 -7.33 -10.51 13.63
CA ASN A 43 -6.96 -9.21 13.06
C ASN A 43 -7.33 -9.10 11.58
N GLN A 44 -7.30 -10.20 10.81
CA GLN A 44 -7.75 -10.17 9.42
C GLN A 44 -9.24 -9.82 9.31
N ILE A 45 -10.08 -10.39 10.17
CA ILE A 45 -11.52 -10.14 10.20
C ILE A 45 -11.79 -8.70 10.67
N ARG A 46 -11.10 -8.27 11.74
CA ARG A 46 -11.18 -6.90 12.25
C ARG A 46 -10.79 -5.90 11.16
N LEU A 47 -9.67 -6.13 10.48
CA LEU A 47 -9.19 -5.26 9.41
C LEU A 47 -10.19 -5.18 8.26
N ALA A 48 -10.76 -6.31 7.83
CA ALA A 48 -11.78 -6.32 6.79
C ALA A 48 -13.02 -5.50 7.17
N ARG A 49 -13.47 -5.63 8.42
CA ARG A 49 -14.63 -4.90 8.94
C ARG A 49 -14.38 -3.39 9.00
N GLU A 50 -13.26 -2.98 9.59
CA GLU A 50 -12.96 -1.55 9.83
C GLU A 50 -12.56 -0.81 8.55
N SER A 51 -11.90 -1.50 7.61
CA SER A 51 -11.47 -0.88 6.34
C SER A 51 -12.53 -0.89 5.23
N GLY A 52 -13.59 -1.69 5.40
CA GLY A 52 -14.55 -1.99 4.33
C GLY A 52 -13.98 -2.83 3.18
N ILE A 53 -12.73 -3.28 3.26
CA ILE A 53 -12.12 -4.14 2.25
C ILE A 53 -12.50 -5.61 2.52
N PRO A 54 -13.03 -6.35 1.52
CA PRO A 54 -13.38 -7.75 1.70
C PRO A 54 -12.22 -8.59 2.24
N GLN A 55 -12.52 -9.46 3.21
CA GLN A 55 -11.51 -10.35 3.81
C GLN A 55 -10.79 -11.22 2.75
N SER A 56 -11.48 -11.60 1.67
CA SER A 56 -10.90 -12.33 0.54
C SER A 56 -9.80 -11.54 -0.17
N LYS A 57 -9.96 -10.22 -0.32
CA LYS A 57 -8.94 -9.33 -0.90
C LYS A 57 -7.71 -9.23 -0.01
N ILE A 58 -7.90 -9.15 1.31
CA ILE A 58 -6.80 -9.17 2.28
C ILE A 58 -6.11 -10.54 2.25
N SER A 59 -6.86 -11.65 2.21
CA SER A 59 -6.28 -12.99 2.11
C SER A 59 -5.43 -13.16 0.85
N ASN A 60 -5.93 -12.68 -0.28
CA ASN A 60 -5.25 -12.71 -1.57
C ASN A 60 -3.93 -11.92 -1.54
N LEU A 61 -3.95 -10.74 -0.91
CA LEU A 61 -2.75 -9.94 -0.69
C LEU A 61 -1.68 -10.72 0.09
N LEU A 62 -2.06 -11.36 1.20
CA LEU A 62 -1.13 -12.06 2.09
C LEU A 62 -0.56 -13.33 1.45
N ASN A 63 -1.39 -14.06 0.72
CA ASN A 63 -1.01 -15.30 0.05
C ASN A 63 -0.33 -15.08 -1.31
N LYS A 64 -0.22 -13.82 -1.77
CA LYS A 64 0.26 -13.47 -3.11
C LYS A 64 -0.54 -14.15 -4.23
N THR A 65 -1.85 -14.32 -4.02
CA THR A 65 -2.77 -14.98 -4.95
C THR A 65 -3.78 -13.99 -5.52
N GLY A 66 -4.26 -14.23 -6.74
CA GLY A 66 -5.26 -13.38 -7.38
C GLY A 66 -4.69 -12.02 -7.84
N ASN A 67 -5.59 -11.05 -8.06
CA ASN A 67 -5.19 -9.73 -8.55
C ASN A 67 -4.53 -8.90 -7.43
N PRO A 68 -3.37 -8.26 -7.69
CA PRO A 68 -2.71 -7.39 -6.73
C PRO A 68 -3.66 -6.28 -6.25
N LEU A 69 -3.61 -5.97 -4.95
CA LEU A 69 -4.26 -4.76 -4.46
C LEU A 69 -3.57 -3.53 -5.03
N GLY A 70 -4.37 -2.59 -5.51
CA GLY A 70 -3.91 -1.26 -5.89
C GLY A 70 -3.41 -0.47 -4.68
N THR A 71 -2.57 0.53 -4.94
CA THR A 71 -1.94 1.35 -3.90
C THR A 71 -2.95 2.04 -2.98
N GLU A 72 -4.08 2.52 -3.52
CA GLU A 72 -5.16 3.13 -2.72
C GLU A 72 -5.72 2.17 -1.66
N ALA A 73 -5.93 0.91 -2.02
CA ALA A 73 -6.41 -0.09 -1.08
C ALA A 73 -5.38 -0.40 0.02
N LEU A 74 -4.08 -0.39 -0.32
CA LEU A 74 -2.99 -0.55 0.65
C LEU A 74 -2.90 0.63 1.62
N ILE A 75 -3.12 1.85 1.13
CA ILE A 75 -3.19 3.06 1.96
C ILE A 75 -4.35 2.95 2.95
N ILE A 76 -5.55 2.61 2.48
CA ILE A 76 -6.75 2.44 3.32
C ILE A 76 -6.49 1.40 4.42
N LEU A 77 -5.93 0.24 4.08
CA LEU A 77 -5.61 -0.80 5.07
C LEU A 77 -4.58 -0.30 6.09
N SER A 78 -3.52 0.36 5.64
CA SER A 78 -2.46 0.86 6.52
C SER A 78 -2.97 1.94 7.48
N GLN A 79 -3.80 2.87 7.01
CA GLN A 79 -4.45 3.87 7.87
C GLN A 79 -5.44 3.24 8.84
N THR A 80 -6.20 2.24 8.39
CA THR A 80 -7.10 1.49 9.28
C THR A 80 -6.32 0.82 10.40
N ILE A 81 -5.22 0.14 10.09
CA ILE A 81 -4.35 -0.49 11.09
C ILE A 81 -3.85 0.55 12.10
N LYS A 82 -3.34 1.69 11.61
CA LYS A 82 -2.85 2.78 12.46
C LYS A 82 -3.93 3.26 13.46
N ASN A 83 -5.16 3.46 13.01
CA ASN A 83 -6.26 3.90 13.86
C ASN A 83 -6.71 2.84 14.87
N VAL A 84 -6.53 1.56 14.53
CA VAL A 84 -6.98 0.39 15.31
C VAL A 84 -5.96 0.00 16.41
N LEU A 85 -4.71 0.42 16.25
CA LEU A 85 -3.61 0.27 17.21
C LEU A 85 -3.47 1.46 18.19
N GLN A 86 -4.10 2.60 17.88
CA GLN A 86 -4.22 3.75 18.79
C GLN A 86 -5.29 3.49 19.85
#